data_AF-A0A9X8E6T8-F1
#
_entry.id   AF-A0A9X8E6T8-F1
#
_cell.length_a   1.000
_cell.length_b   1.000
_cell.length_c   1.000
_cell.angle_alpha   90.00
_cell.angle_beta   90.00
_cell.angle_gamma   90.00
#
_symmetry.space_group_name_H-M   'P 1'
#
loop_
_entity.id
_entity.type
_entity.pdbx_description
1 polymer ?
#
loop_
_entity_poly.entity_id
_entity_poly.type
_entity_poly.pdbx_seq_one_letter_code
_entity_poly.pdbx_strand_id
1 'polypeptide(L)'
;MVKVLISLSVLAAAARAGSVTELPESVTKLIDYSINPCDDFYQYACGAWYNDAVIPPDEHQIDTSFKKINIENEAILKSILSDNKPKLG
;
A
#
# COMPACT_ATOMS: atom_id res chain seq x y z
N MET A 1 -3.14 -8.39 -59.99
CA MET A 1 -2.73 -7.27 -59.12
C MET A 1 -3.54 -7.34 -57.84
N VAL A 2 -3.03 -8.02 -56.81
CA VAL A 2 -3.71 -8.18 -55.52
C VAL A 2 -3.40 -6.95 -54.68
N LYS A 3 -4.39 -6.08 -54.48
CA LYS A 3 -4.30 -4.94 -53.56
C LYS A 3 -4.51 -5.47 -52.15
N VAL A 4 -3.42 -5.61 -51.41
CA VAL A 4 -3.43 -5.94 -49.98
C VAL A 4 -3.96 -4.73 -49.23
N LEU A 5 -5.24 -4.79 -48.86
CA LEU A 5 -5.85 -3.84 -47.94
C LEU A 5 -5.37 -4.22 -46.54
N ILE A 6 -4.28 -3.59 -46.10
CA ILE A 6 -3.83 -3.68 -44.71
C ILE A 6 -4.92 -3.00 -43.87
N SER A 7 -5.73 -3.80 -43.20
CA SER A 7 -6.75 -3.32 -42.26
C SER A 7 -6.07 -2.51 -41.16
N LEU A 8 -6.51 -1.27 -40.96
CA LEU A 8 -5.99 -0.32 -39.96
C LEU A 8 -6.31 -0.72 -38.50
N SER A 9 -6.52 -2.01 -38.24
CA SER A 9 -7.08 -2.54 -36.99
C SER A 9 -6.06 -2.87 -35.91
N VAL A 10 -4.76 -2.59 -36.11
CA VAL A 10 -3.71 -3.09 -35.18
C VAL A 10 -2.93 -1.99 -34.44
N LEU A 11 -3.30 -0.70 -34.57
CA LEU A 11 -2.55 0.39 -33.90
C LEU A 11 -3.19 0.97 -32.62
N ALA A 12 -4.20 0.32 -32.05
CA ALA A 12 -4.87 0.81 -30.83
C ALA A 12 -4.72 -0.12 -29.61
N ALA A 13 -3.76 -1.05 -29.60
CA ALA A 13 -3.56 -2.00 -28.50
C ALA A 13 -2.44 -1.62 -27.52
N ALA A 14 -1.85 -0.43 -27.62
CA ALA A 14 -0.74 0.02 -26.76
C ALA A 14 -1.10 1.27 -25.94
N ALA A 15 -2.21 1.23 -25.18
CA ALA A 15 -2.49 2.21 -24.13
C ALA A 15 -3.48 1.64 -23.09
N ARG A 16 -3.16 0.49 -22.52
CA ARG A 16 -3.69 0.05 -21.21
C ARG A 16 -2.55 -0.49 -20.36
N ALA A 17 -1.49 0.29 -20.20
CA ALA A 17 -0.77 0.22 -18.93
C ALA A 17 -1.78 0.72 -17.88
N GLY A 18 -2.16 -0.16 -16.94
CA GLY A 18 -3.29 0.04 -16.03
C GLY A 18 -3.33 1.44 -15.43
N SER A 19 -4.31 2.24 -15.88
CA SER A 19 -4.69 3.46 -15.19
C SER A 19 -5.39 3.03 -13.90
N VAL A 20 -4.76 3.25 -12.76
CA VAL A 20 -5.42 3.14 -11.46
C VAL A 20 -6.36 4.34 -11.38
N THR A 21 -7.63 4.13 -11.73
CA THR A 21 -8.63 5.21 -11.72
C THR A 21 -9.07 5.57 -10.30
N GLU A 22 -8.85 4.67 -9.34
CA GLU A 22 -9.23 4.83 -7.94
C GLU A 22 -8.12 4.27 -7.04
N LEU A 23 -7.82 4.98 -5.95
CA LEU A 23 -6.88 4.50 -4.94
C LEU A 23 -7.49 3.31 -4.20
N PRO A 24 -6.68 2.31 -3.81
CA PRO A 24 -7.18 1.18 -3.04
C PRO A 24 -7.68 1.64 -1.68
N GLU A 25 -8.63 0.90 -1.10
CA GLU A 25 -9.20 1.19 0.22
C GLU A 25 -8.13 1.33 1.32
N SER A 26 -7.05 0.56 1.21
CA SER A 26 -5.91 0.64 2.14
C SER A 26 -5.25 2.01 2.19
N VAL A 27 -5.38 2.81 1.13
CA VAL A 27 -4.88 4.19 1.03
C VAL A 27 -5.98 5.19 1.35
N THR A 28 -7.18 5.04 0.77
CA THR A 28 -8.25 6.04 0.95
C THR A 28 -8.67 6.20 2.42
N LYS A 29 -8.59 5.13 3.22
CA LYS A 29 -8.87 5.19 4.67
C LYS A 29 -7.85 5.99 5.50
N LEU A 30 -6.70 6.34 4.93
CA LEU A 30 -5.65 7.11 5.62
C LEU A 30 -5.81 8.62 5.37
N ILE A 31 -6.52 8.99 4.31
CA ILE A 31 -6.63 10.36 3.81
C ILE A 31 -7.68 11.14 4.59
N ASP A 32 -7.30 12.32 5.08
CA ASP A 32 -8.23 13.34 5.57
C ASP A 32 -8.59 14.31 4.43
N TYR A 33 -9.72 14.04 3.77
CA TYR A 33 -10.21 14.85 2.65
C TYR A 33 -10.67 16.27 3.05
N SER A 34 -10.71 16.60 4.34
CA SER A 34 -11.01 17.96 4.81
C SER A 34 -9.81 18.92 4.70
N ILE A 35 -8.60 18.37 4.55
CA ILE A 35 -7.35 19.14 4.47
C ILE A 35 -7.03 19.48 3.02
N ASN A 36 -6.61 20.71 2.75
CA ASN A 36 -6.09 21.08 1.44
C ASN A 36 -4.67 20.51 1.26
N PRO A 37 -4.41 19.64 0.27
CA PRO A 37 -3.10 19.02 0.08
C PRO A 37 -1.99 20.02 -0.28
N CYS A 38 -2.34 21.20 -0.81
CA CYS A 38 -1.36 22.24 -1.12
C CYS A 38 -0.88 23.00 0.13
N ASP A 39 -1.63 22.92 1.22
CA ASP A 39 -1.31 23.61 2.48
C ASP A 39 -0.60 22.67 3.45
N ASP A 40 -1.12 21.46 3.65
CA ASP A 40 -0.50 20.41 4.47
C ASP A 40 -0.75 19.03 3.87
N PHE A 41 0.20 18.58 3.04
CA PHE A 41 0.09 17.28 2.39
C PHE A 41 0.19 16.10 3.36
N TYR A 42 0.89 16.26 4.49
CA TYR A 42 1.01 15.18 5.48
C TYR A 42 -0.34 14.95 6.16
N GLN A 43 -0.99 16.01 6.63
CA GLN A 43 -2.31 15.91 7.23
C GLN A 43 -3.37 15.49 6.21
N TYR A 44 -3.28 15.92 4.94
CA TYR A 44 -4.15 15.38 3.90
C TYR A 44 -3.94 13.86 3.72
N ALA A 45 -2.72 13.40 3.49
CA ALA A 45 -2.47 12.02 3.12
C ALA A 45 -2.63 11.02 4.28
N CYS A 46 -2.35 11.46 5.51
CA CYS A 46 -2.26 10.60 6.69
C CYS A 46 -3.19 11.02 7.84
N GLY A 47 -3.88 12.16 7.74
CA GLY A 47 -4.58 12.78 8.87
C GLY A 47 -5.66 11.89 9.48
N ALA A 48 -6.39 11.13 8.66
CA ALA A 48 -7.41 10.22 9.17
C ALA A 48 -6.78 9.13 10.04
N TRP A 49 -5.64 8.56 9.61
CA TRP A 49 -4.89 7.62 10.42
C TRP A 49 -4.26 8.27 11.65
N TYR A 50 -3.69 9.47 11.49
CA TYR A 50 -2.99 10.20 12.56
C TYR A 50 -3.91 10.48 13.74
N ASN A 51 -5.18 10.81 13.48
CA ASN A 51 -6.18 11.08 14.51
C ASN A 51 -6.51 9.85 15.39
N ASP A 52 -6.38 8.65 14.84
CA ASP A 52 -6.70 7.39 15.53
C ASP A 52 -5.44 6.65 16.05
N ALA A 53 -4.25 7.04 15.59
CA ALA A 53 -3.00 6.35 15.89
C ALA A 53 -2.62 6.50 17.37
N VAL A 54 -2.35 5.36 18.02
CA VAL A 54 -1.85 5.30 19.40
C VAL A 54 -0.46 4.69 19.39
N ILE A 55 0.52 5.39 19.96
CA ILE A 55 1.86 4.84 20.19
C ILE A 55 1.77 3.86 21.37
N PRO A 56 2.11 2.57 21.19
CA PRO A 56 2.11 1.60 22.29
C PRO A 56 3.06 2.02 23.43
N PRO A 57 2.78 1.64 24.69
CA PRO A 57 3.58 2.09 25.85
C PRO A 57 5.07 1.71 25.82
N ASP A 58 5.41 0.65 25.09
CA ASP A 58 6.77 0.11 24.92
C ASP A 58 7.47 0.61 23.66
N GLU A 59 6.82 1.53 22.91
CA GLU A 59 7.33 2.08 21.66
C GLU A 59 7.47 3.60 21.76
N HIS A 60 8.38 4.14 20.97
CA HIS A 60 8.59 5.59 20.86
C HIS A 60 7.87 6.18 19.63
N GLN A 61 7.46 5.33 18.68
CA GLN A 61 6.79 5.74 17.46
C GLN A 61 5.90 4.63 16.89
N ILE A 62 4.93 5.03 16.07
CA ILE A 62 4.16 4.16 15.19
C ILE A 62 4.00 4.85 13.85
N ASP A 63 3.87 4.06 12.78
CA ASP A 63 3.65 4.56 11.43
C ASP A 63 2.80 3.56 10.63
N THR A 64 2.37 3.97 9.44
CA THR A 64 1.59 3.15 8.52
C THR A 64 2.43 2.21 7.65
N SER A 65 3.76 2.28 7.74
CA SER A 65 4.70 1.66 6.81
C SER A 65 5.70 0.73 7.52
N PHE A 66 6.84 1.26 7.98
CA PHE A 66 7.95 0.49 8.54
C PHE A 66 7.57 -0.27 9.82
N LYS A 67 6.91 0.40 10.78
CA LYS A 67 6.51 -0.26 12.03
C LYS A 67 5.47 -1.34 11.76
N LYS A 68 4.51 -1.08 10.88
CA LYS A 68 3.51 -2.07 10.47
C LYS A 68 4.17 -3.32 9.88
N ILE A 69 5.07 -3.15 8.92
CA ILE A 69 5.79 -4.27 8.29
C ILE A 69 6.64 -5.03 9.32
N ASN A 70 7.30 -4.31 10.23
CA ASN A 70 8.10 -4.93 11.29
C ASN A 70 7.23 -5.82 12.20
N ILE A 71 6.07 -5.33 12.66
CA ILE A 71 5.13 -6.10 13.49
C ILE A 71 4.67 -7.38 12.76
N GLU A 72 4.29 -7.27 11.49
CA GLU A 72 3.85 -8.41 10.67
C GLU A 72 4.99 -9.44 10.50
N ASN A 73 6.21 -8.97 10.21
CA ASN A 73 7.38 -9.83 10.09
C ASN A 73 7.72 -10.53 11.41
N GLU A 74 7.70 -9.83 12.54
CA GLU A 74 7.95 -10.44 13.85
C GLU A 74 6.93 -11.52 14.20
N ALA A 75 5.65 -11.32 13.85
CA ALA A 75 4.62 -12.34 14.03
C ALA A 75 4.93 -13.61 13.22
N ILE A 76 5.36 -13.45 11.97
CA ILE A 76 5.77 -14.57 11.10
C ILE A 76 7.00 -15.27 11.68
N LEU A 77 8.03 -14.52 12.08
CA LEU A 77 9.25 -15.09 12.68
C LEU A 77 8.93 -15.88 13.95
N LYS A 78 8.07 -15.35 14.83
CA LYS A 78 7.61 -16.05 16.03
C LYS A 78 6.90 -17.36 15.69
N SER A 79 6.07 -17.40 14.64
CA SER A 79 5.44 -18.64 14.17
C SER A 79 6.48 -19.66 13.74
N ILE A 80 7.39 -19.29 12.83
CA ILE A 80 8.42 -20.18 12.29
C ILE A 80 9.26 -20.80 13.42
N LEU A 81 9.69 -19.97 14.38
CA LEU A 81 10.49 -20.41 15.52
C LEU A 81 9.71 -21.31 16.49
N SER A 82 8.40 -21.10 16.62
CA SER A 82 7.52 -21.90 17.48
C SER A 82 7.14 -23.24 16.85
N ASP A 83 7.04 -23.31 15.53
CA ASP A 83 6.72 -24.54 14.80
C ASP A 83 7.95 -25.43 14.63
N ASN A 84 9.13 -24.82 14.51
CA ASN A 84 10.42 -25.51 14.39
C ASN A 84 11.20 -25.50 15.71
N LYS A 85 10.54 -25.75 16.86
CA LYS A 85 11.25 -25.77 18.14
C LYS A 85 12.42 -26.73 18.03
N PRO A 86 13.66 -26.28 18.29
CA PRO A 86 14.77 -27.22 18.41
C PRO A 86 14.39 -28.21 19.51
N LYS A 87 14.58 -29.51 19.25
CA LYS A 87 14.55 -30.53 20.30
C LYS A 87 15.78 -30.30 21.17
N LEU A 88 15.73 -29.27 21.99
CA LEU A 88 16.63 -29.15 23.13
C LEU A 88 16.19 -30.29 24.06
N GLY A 89 17.00 -31.35 24.03
CA GLY A 89 16.91 -32.46 24.97
C GLY A 89 17.27 -32.02 26.38
#